data_AF-A0A845GDB3-F1
#
_entry.id   AF-A0A845GDB3-F1
#
_cell.length_a   1.000
_cell.length_b   1.000
_cell.length_c   1.000
_cell.angle_alpha   90.00
_cell.angle_beta   90.00
_cell.angle_gamma   90.00
#
_symmetry.space_group_name_H-M   'P 1'
#
loop_
_entity.id
_entity.type
_entity.pdbx_description
1 polymer ?
#
loop_
_entity_poly.entity_id
_entity_poly.type
_entity_poly.pdbx_seq_one_letter_code
_entity_poly.pdbx_strand_id
1 'polypeptide(L)'
;MSEPDVLAALNHLRSLPLRDNGPVSWDRQYVLNLIREAAGPASKVGDLLNIGPGVYGVVKPFGVDLAGGPHAAGQLQVWIAIRATGTDPTKVTVL
;
A
#
# COMPACT_ATOMS: atom_id res chain seq x y z
N MET A 1 -5.77 -7.12 -5.27
CA MET A 1 -6.05 -6.24 -4.13
C MET A 1 -7.56 -6.15 -3.97
N SER A 2 -8.05 -6.37 -2.76
CA SER A 2 -9.47 -6.37 -2.46
C SER A 2 -9.96 -4.97 -2.08
N GLU A 3 -11.27 -4.71 -2.14
CA GLU A 3 -11.84 -3.43 -1.71
C GLU A 3 -11.61 -3.14 -0.20
N PRO A 4 -11.69 -4.13 0.71
CA PRO A 4 -11.30 -3.93 2.12
C PRO A 4 -9.88 -3.40 2.31
N ASP A 5 -8.91 -3.84 1.51
CA ASP A 5 -7.51 -3.38 1.60
C ASP A 5 -7.40 -1.88 1.28
N VAL A 6 -8.12 -1.45 0.25
CA VAL A 6 -8.16 -0.04 -0.17
C VAL A 6 -8.81 0.82 0.91
N LEU A 7 -9.90 0.36 1.51
CA LEU A 7 -10.57 1.07 2.61
C LEU A 7 -9.70 1.15 3.86
N ALA A 8 -8.98 0.07 4.21
CA ALA A 8 -8.05 0.07 5.33
C ALA A 8 -6.91 1.08 5.11
N ALA A 9 -6.32 1.09 3.92
CA ALA A 9 -5.27 2.06 3.56
C ALA A 9 -5.81 3.50 3.62
N LEU A 10 -7.01 3.74 3.10
CA LEU A 10 -7.67 5.03 3.11
C LEU A 10 -7.92 5.55 4.53
N ASN A 11 -8.46 4.70 5.40
CA ASN A 11 -8.74 5.04 6.79
C ASN A 11 -7.45 5.37 7.55
N HIS A 12 -6.36 4.64 7.27
CA HIS A 12 -5.05 4.92 7.86
C HIS A 12 -4.49 6.26 7.40
N LEU A 13 -4.47 6.52 6.08
CA LEU A 13 -3.96 7.80 5.55
C LEU A 13 -4.74 9.00 6.09
N ARG A 14 -6.05 8.83 6.32
CA ARG A 14 -6.90 9.85 6.94
C ARG A 14 -6.62 10.05 8.43
N SER A 15 -6.07 9.07 9.16
CA SER A 15 -5.84 9.19 10.60
C SER A 15 -4.48 9.77 10.99
N LEU A 16 -3.59 10.04 10.02
CA LEU A 16 -2.24 10.54 10.29
C LEU A 16 -2.23 11.97 10.90
N PRO A 17 -1.53 12.19 12.02
CA PRO A 17 -1.31 13.50 12.61
C PRO A 17 -0.16 14.25 11.89
N LEU A 18 -0.32 15.57 11.71
CA LEU A 18 0.44 16.49 10.84
C LEU A 18 0.17 16.33 9.34
N ARG A 19 -0.33 17.41 8.74
CA ARG A 19 -0.82 17.46 7.34
C ARG A 19 -0.33 18.69 6.60
N ASP A 20 0.90 19.12 6.84
CA ASP A 20 1.36 20.40 6.29
C ASP A 20 1.42 20.40 4.75
N ASN A 21 1.42 19.24 4.07
CA ASN A 21 1.45 19.14 2.59
C ASN A 21 0.69 17.92 2.00
N GLY A 22 -0.41 17.48 2.61
CA GLY A 22 -1.22 16.36 2.07
C GLY A 22 -2.27 16.79 1.03
N PRO A 23 -2.75 15.87 0.16
CA PRO A 23 -3.88 16.14 -0.73
C PRO A 23 -5.15 16.53 0.07
N VAL A 24 -5.99 17.40 -0.52
CA VAL A 24 -7.25 17.89 0.09
C VAL A 24 -8.17 16.76 0.52
N SER A 25 -8.17 15.65 -0.21
CA SER A 25 -8.86 14.43 0.16
C SER A 25 -8.07 13.19 -0.23
N TRP A 26 -8.02 12.25 0.69
CA TRP A 26 -7.70 10.86 0.38
C TRP A 26 -8.99 10.21 -0.10
N ASP A 27 -9.11 10.00 -1.41
CA ASP A 27 -10.19 9.23 -2.01
C ASP A 27 -9.65 7.90 -2.57
N ARG A 28 -10.59 7.04 -2.98
CA ARG A 28 -10.27 5.73 -3.53
C ARG A 28 -9.35 5.83 -4.75
N GLN A 29 -9.58 6.82 -5.61
CA GLN A 29 -8.83 6.97 -6.86
C GLN A 29 -7.38 7.40 -6.58
N TYR A 30 -7.17 8.24 -5.57
CA TYR A 30 -5.86 8.67 -5.12
C TYR A 30 -5.02 7.50 -4.62
N VAL A 31 -5.59 6.65 -3.75
CA VAL A 31 -4.88 5.45 -3.25
C VAL A 31 -4.51 4.50 -4.39
N LEU A 32 -5.41 4.31 -5.36
CA LEU A 32 -5.12 3.51 -6.55
C LEU A 32 -4.00 4.11 -7.41
N ASN A 33 -3.95 5.43 -7.53
CA ASN A 33 -2.89 6.12 -8.28
C ASN A 33 -1.54 5.96 -7.57
N LEU A 34 -1.47 6.16 -6.25
CA LEU A 34 -0.25 5.92 -5.47
C LEU A 34 0.29 4.50 -5.64
N ILE A 35 -0.59 3.50 -5.63
CA ILE A 35 -0.20 2.10 -5.81
C ILE A 35 0.35 1.88 -7.22
N ARG A 36 -0.27 2.46 -8.25
CA ARG A 36 0.20 2.37 -9.63
C ARG A 36 1.55 3.04 -9.81
N GLU A 37 1.74 4.21 -9.22
CA GLU A 37 3.00 4.95 -9.23
C GLU A 37 4.10 4.15 -8.52
N ALA A 38 3.82 3.60 -7.34
CA ALA A 38 4.78 2.82 -6.57
C ALA A 38 5.15 1.50 -7.27
N ALA A 39 4.18 0.81 -7.89
CA ALA A 39 4.44 -0.44 -8.61
C ALA A 39 5.23 -0.20 -9.90
N GLY A 40 4.87 0.84 -10.67
CA GLY A 40 5.44 1.08 -11.98
C GLY A 40 5.21 -0.07 -12.98
N PRO A 41 5.70 0.07 -14.23
CA PRO A 41 5.48 -0.92 -15.28
C PRO A 41 6.32 -2.21 -15.14
N ALA A 42 7.32 -2.22 -14.25
CA ALA A 42 8.32 -3.29 -14.15
C ALA A 42 8.31 -4.04 -12.81
N SER A 43 7.27 -3.87 -11.98
CA SER A 43 7.13 -4.59 -10.71
C SER A 43 7.20 -6.10 -10.88
N LYS A 44 7.94 -6.75 -9.99
CA LYS A 44 8.13 -8.20 -9.93
C LYS A 44 7.58 -8.76 -8.64
N VAL A 45 7.28 -10.05 -8.65
CA VAL A 45 6.88 -10.78 -7.44
C VAL A 45 7.98 -10.64 -6.38
N GLY A 46 7.59 -10.23 -5.17
CA GLY A 46 8.49 -10.00 -4.05
C GLY A 46 8.87 -8.53 -3.85
N ASP A 47 8.59 -7.65 -4.82
CA ASP A 47 8.91 -6.22 -4.68
C ASP A 47 8.14 -5.59 -3.53
N LEU A 48 8.84 -4.73 -2.79
CA LEU A 48 8.31 -3.92 -1.71
C LEU A 48 8.01 -2.51 -2.24
N LEU A 49 6.75 -2.10 -2.13
CA LEU A 49 6.27 -0.83 -2.61
C LEU A 49 6.10 0.13 -1.44
N ASN A 50 6.69 1.33 -1.56
CA ASN A 50 6.37 2.45 -0.68
C ASN A 50 5.22 3.24 -1.30
N ILE A 51 3.99 2.97 -0.84
CA ILE A 51 2.77 3.55 -1.41
C ILE A 51 2.52 4.93 -0.79
N GLY A 52 2.74 5.06 0.51
CA GLY A 52 2.56 6.30 1.25
C GLY A 52 2.99 6.16 2.70
N PRO A 53 2.85 7.22 3.51
CA PRO A 53 3.26 7.19 4.90
C PRO A 53 2.52 6.08 5.66
N GLY A 54 3.27 5.11 6.18
CA GLY A 54 2.72 3.97 6.91
C GLY A 54 1.95 2.95 6.05
N VAL A 55 1.89 3.12 4.73
CA VAL A 55 1.22 2.20 3.78
C VAL A 55 2.26 1.61 2.84
N TYR A 56 2.40 0.28 2.91
CA TYR A 56 3.35 -0.49 2.11
C TYR A 56 2.62 -1.54 1.29
N GLY A 57 3.21 -1.92 0.17
CA GLY A 57 2.72 -2.97 -0.70
C GLY A 57 3.73 -4.09 -0.86
N VAL A 58 3.27 -5.33 -0.97
CA VAL A 58 4.08 -6.45 -1.43
C VAL A 58 3.47 -7.02 -2.70
N VAL A 59 4.26 -7.08 -3.77
CA VAL A 59 3.81 -7.67 -5.02
C VAL A 59 3.80 -9.20 -4.90
N LYS A 60 2.66 -9.80 -5.18
CA LYS A 60 2.42 -11.24 -5.15
C LYS A 60 1.86 -11.71 -6.48
N PRO A 61 2.02 -13.01 -6.82
CA PRO A 61 1.28 -13.58 -7.93
C PRO A 61 -0.21 -13.52 -7.63
N PHE A 62 -1.03 -13.27 -8.65
CA PHE A 62 -2.49 -13.27 -8.49
C PHE A 62 -2.99 -14.67 -8.08
N GLY A 63 -3.92 -14.71 -7.12
CA GLY A 63 -4.56 -15.95 -6.67
C GLY A 63 -3.76 -16.79 -5.66
N VAL A 64 -2.63 -16.31 -5.13
CA VAL A 64 -1.89 -17.03 -4.06
C VAL A 64 -2.68 -17.17 -2.75
N ASP A 65 -3.66 -16.29 -2.53
CA ASP A 65 -4.63 -16.29 -1.44
C ASP A 65 -5.92 -17.07 -1.76
N LEU A 66 -6.16 -17.37 -3.04
CA LEU A 66 -7.26 -18.21 -3.47
C LEU A 66 -6.78 -19.66 -3.42
N ALA A 67 -7.11 -20.40 -2.35
CA ALA A 67 -6.78 -21.81 -2.22
C ALA A 67 -7.24 -22.61 -3.45
N GLY A 68 -6.35 -22.84 -4.41
CA GLY A 68 -6.64 -23.58 -5.65
C GLY A 68 -7.30 -22.77 -6.78
N GLY A 69 -7.32 -21.42 -6.72
CA GLY A 69 -7.83 -20.60 -7.82
C GLY A 69 -6.94 -20.72 -9.08
N PRO A 70 -7.50 -20.66 -10.30
CA PRO A 70 -6.71 -20.70 -11.51
C PRO A 70 -5.72 -19.53 -11.52
N HIS A 71 -4.43 -19.85 -11.63
CA HIS A 71 -3.39 -18.85 -11.78
C HIS A 71 -3.61 -18.14 -13.12
N ALA A 72 -4.12 -16.91 -13.09
CA ALA A 72 -4.21 -16.08 -14.28
C ALA A 72 -2.77 -15.75 -14.71
N ALA A 73 -2.27 -16.45 -15.73
CA ALA A 73 -0.89 -16.37 -16.16
C ALA A 73 -0.49 -14.90 -16.44
N GLY A 74 0.46 -14.39 -15.65
CA GLY A 74 1.01 -13.04 -15.81
C GLY A 74 0.31 -11.93 -15.02
N GLN A 75 -0.75 -12.22 -14.24
CA GLN A 75 -1.37 -11.21 -13.38
C GLN A 75 -0.67 -11.11 -12.02
N LEU A 76 -0.46 -9.87 -11.57
CA LEU A 76 0.10 -9.55 -10.27
C LEU A 76 -0.97 -8.95 -9.37
N GLN A 77 -0.82 -9.16 -8.07
CA GLN A 77 -1.60 -8.47 -7.05
C GLN A 77 -0.70 -7.81 -6.03
N VAL A 78 -1.18 -6.74 -5.41
CA VAL A 78 -0.51 -6.07 -4.30
C VAL A 78 -1.25 -6.42 -3.02
N TRP A 79 -0.53 -6.93 -2.04
CA TRP A 79 -0.98 -7.06 -0.65
C TRP A 79 -0.58 -5.81 0.11
N ILE A 80 -1.52 -5.23 0.87
CA ILE A 80 -1.29 -3.99 1.59
C ILE A 80 -0.89 -4.30 3.04
N ALA A 81 0.18 -3.67 3.49
CA ALA A 81 0.62 -3.68 4.88
C ALA A 81 0.53 -2.26 5.44
N ILE A 82 -0.16 -2.11 6.57
CA ILE A 82 -0.38 -0.82 7.21
C ILE A 82 0.34 -0.81 8.56
N ARG A 83 1.22 0.17 8.76
CA ARG A 83 1.87 0.39 10.04
C ARG A 83 1.04 1.37 10.85
N ALA A 84 0.35 0.86 11.87
CA ALA A 84 -0.60 1.63 12.67
C ALA A 84 0.00 2.81 13.47
N THR A 85 1.33 2.87 13.66
CA THR A 85 1.99 3.88 14.48
C THR A 85 2.90 4.78 13.67
N GLY A 86 2.71 6.09 13.85
CA GLY A 86 3.66 7.11 13.42
C GLY A 86 5.01 6.87 14.10
N THR A 87 6.09 7.09 13.35
CA THR A 87 7.42 7.14 13.96
C THR A 87 7.45 8.38 14.84
N ASP A 88 7.56 8.18 16.15
CA ASP A 88 7.86 9.27 17.07
C ASP A 88 9.27 9.76 16.73
N PRO A 89 9.41 10.96 16.11
CA PRO A 89 10.70 11.45 15.67
C PRO A 89 11.65 11.67 16.84
N THR A 90 11.13 11.86 18.06
CA THR A 90 11.94 11.98 19.27
C THR A 90 12.60 10.65 19.68
N LYS A 91 12.13 9.53 19.13
CA LYS A 91 12.64 8.17 19.39
C LYS A 91 13.55 7.64 18.28
N VAL A 92 13.73 8.39 17.19
CA VAL A 92 14.68 8.03 16.14
C VAL A 92 16.08 8.35 16.65
N THR A 93 16.82 7.32 17.05
CA THR A 93 18.24 7.44 17.40
C THR A 93 19.08 7.22 16.15
N VAL A 94 20.15 8.02 16.02
CA VAL A 94 21.12 7.86 14.94
C VAL A 94 21.87 6.54 15.18
N LEU A 95 21.89 5.67 14.16
CA LEU A 95 22.68 4.44 14.16
C LEU A 95 24.17 4.74 13.94
#